data_AF-A0A4Q9FIC0-F1
#
_entry.id   AF-A0A4Q9FIC0-F1
#
_cell.length_a   1.000
_cell.length_b   1.000
_cell.length_c   1.000
_cell.angle_alpha   90.00
_cell.angle_beta   90.00
_cell.angle_gamma   90.00
#
_symmetry.space_group_name_H-M   'P 1'
#
loop_
_entity.id
_entity.type
_entity.pdbx_description
1 polymer ?
#
loop_
_entity_poly.entity_id
_entity_poly.type
_entity_poly.pdbx_seq_one_letter_code
_entity_poly.pdbx_strand_id
1 'polypeptide(L)'
;MNRPQTIQIFLPDGSPRSVKIAEITNRVVKAVLVPRNKLEYISTRTELNNVGIYFLFGESAEKAKPIVYIGEAEDCLERLKQHNRTKEFWNYAVVMVSKINAFTKSHAKYLEHIAVDQAKESNRYETENQTAPSKPFVTESMEADLLDSFDTIKILLSTLGFPVYDKVGKEQVTSKELLFLNGRNIKAEGDLIDDGFVVFKGSQVKKDTVPSCHEYLINLRQKLIQNEILIEKNGNYEFVQDYVFNSPSTAGGVVLGRSTNGWTKWKNKGGKTLDEIKRK
;
A
#
# COMPACT_ATOMS: atom_id res chain seq x y z
N MET A 1 -16.48 -8.93 11.17
CA MET A 1 -16.29 -8.97 12.64
C MET A 1 -14.80 -8.88 12.91
N ASN A 2 -14.38 -8.04 13.86
CA ASN A 2 -12.97 -8.00 14.28
C ASN A 2 -12.64 -9.31 15.01
N ARG A 3 -11.71 -10.10 14.46
CA ARG A 3 -11.28 -11.38 15.02
C ARG A 3 -9.88 -11.21 15.61
N PRO A 4 -9.71 -11.24 16.94
CA PRO A 4 -8.40 -11.30 17.56
C PRO A 4 -7.63 -12.53 17.05
N GLN A 5 -6.35 -12.36 16.74
CA GLN A 5 -5.49 -13.41 16.22
C GLN A 5 -4.01 -13.14 16.56
N THR A 6 -3.24 -14.21 16.77
CA THR A 6 -1.81 -14.15 17.04
C THR A 6 -1.03 -14.34 15.76
N ILE A 7 -0.09 -13.44 15.48
CA ILE A 7 0.88 -13.56 14.39
C ILE A 7 2.24 -13.87 15.00
N GLN A 8 2.87 -14.94 14.52
CA GLN A 8 4.23 -15.32 14.88
C GLN A 8 5.19 -14.83 13.82
N ILE A 9 6.25 -14.11 14.23
CA ILE A 9 7.31 -13.67 13.34
C ILE A 9 8.62 -14.31 13.81
N PHE A 10 9.16 -15.19 12.97
CA PHE A 10 10.48 -15.80 13.16
C PHE A 10 11.53 -15.01 12.39
N LEU A 11 12.68 -14.75 13.02
CA LEU A 11 13.84 -14.05 12.46
C LEU A 11 14.95 -15.07 12.21
N PRO A 12 15.10 -15.62 11.00
CA PRO A 12 15.97 -16.77 10.78
C PRO A 12 17.45 -16.51 11.03
N ASP A 13 17.91 -15.26 10.86
CA ASP A 13 19.27 -14.81 11.17
C ASP A 13 19.33 -13.94 12.44
N GLY A 14 18.26 -13.91 13.23
CA GLY A 14 18.14 -13.09 14.44
C GLY A 14 18.02 -11.58 14.20
N SER A 15 18.02 -11.10 12.95
CA SER A 15 18.00 -9.66 12.64
C SER A 15 16.59 -9.16 12.31
N PRO A 16 16.07 -8.13 13.03
CA PRO A 16 14.76 -7.56 12.74
C PRO A 16 14.72 -6.72 11.45
N ARG A 17 15.88 -6.48 10.82
CA ARG A 17 16.02 -5.74 9.54
C ARG A 17 16.34 -6.64 8.36
N SER A 18 16.33 -7.96 8.57
CA SER A 18 16.66 -8.95 7.56
C SER A 18 15.41 -9.74 7.16
N VAL A 19 15.60 -10.98 6.71
CA VAL A 19 14.52 -11.91 6.38
C VAL A 19 13.59 -12.11 7.59
N LYS A 20 12.28 -12.10 7.35
CA LYS A 20 11.26 -12.42 8.35
C LYS A 20 10.33 -13.48 7.81
N ILE A 21 9.97 -14.45 8.64
CA ILE A 21 8.95 -15.45 8.32
C ILE A 21 7.76 -15.18 9.24
N ALA A 22 6.64 -14.74 8.68
CA ALA A 22 5.44 -14.40 9.43
C ALA A 22 4.31 -15.37 9.12
N GLU A 23 3.62 -15.86 10.15
CA GLU A 23 2.49 -16.75 9.98
C GLU A 23 1.45 -16.59 11.08
N ILE A 24 0.24 -17.03 10.78
CA ILE A 24 -0.78 -17.32 11.78
C ILE A 24 -0.76 -18.83 11.99
N THR A 25 -0.53 -19.27 13.23
CA THR A 25 -0.21 -20.67 13.54
C THR A 25 -1.26 -21.65 13.00
N ASN A 26 -2.54 -21.29 13.05
CA ASN A 26 -3.67 -22.10 12.60
C ASN A 26 -4.12 -21.86 11.14
N ARG A 27 -3.39 -21.06 10.36
CA ARG A 27 -3.66 -20.82 8.94
C ARG A 27 -2.62 -21.53 8.07
N VAL A 28 -2.98 -21.88 6.83
CA VAL A 28 -2.12 -22.65 5.92
C VAL A 28 -1.07 -21.82 5.19
N VAL A 29 -1.17 -20.49 5.23
CA VAL A 29 -0.28 -19.57 4.53
C VAL A 29 0.77 -19.00 5.48
N LYS A 30 2.02 -18.88 5.00
CA LYS A 30 3.08 -18.09 5.62
C LYS A 30 3.64 -17.05 4.64
N ALA A 31 4.08 -15.92 5.16
CA ALA A 31 4.80 -14.89 4.44
C ALA A 31 6.29 -15.00 4.71
N VAL A 32 7.11 -14.81 3.69
CA VAL A 32 8.57 -14.68 3.79
C VAL A 32 8.97 -13.33 3.22
N LEU A 33 9.29 -12.39 4.10
CA LEU A 33 9.82 -11.08 3.73
C LEU A 33 11.32 -11.22 3.46
N VAL A 34 11.76 -10.71 2.32
CA VAL A 34 13.14 -10.77 1.85
C VAL A 34 13.58 -9.38 1.40
N PRO A 35 14.45 -8.69 2.14
CA PRO A 35 15.14 -7.53 1.62
C PRO A 35 15.99 -7.93 0.41
N ARG A 36 16.04 -7.10 -0.63
CA ARG A 36 16.75 -7.43 -1.89
C ARG A 36 18.21 -7.82 -1.67
N ASN A 37 18.90 -7.14 -0.76
CA ASN A 37 20.29 -7.42 -0.38
C ASN A 37 20.46 -8.70 0.47
N LYS A 38 19.38 -9.43 0.77
CA LYS A 38 19.38 -10.71 1.49
C LYS A 38 18.98 -11.89 0.62
N LEU A 39 18.94 -11.70 -0.71
CA LEU A 39 18.59 -12.75 -1.66
C LEU A 39 19.55 -13.96 -1.60
N GLU A 40 20.85 -13.69 -1.43
CA GLU A 40 21.86 -14.75 -1.28
C GLU A 40 21.63 -15.55 0.01
N TYR A 41 21.37 -14.86 1.12
CA TYR A 41 21.06 -15.51 2.40
C TYR A 41 19.81 -16.40 2.32
N ILE A 42 18.70 -15.90 1.79
CA ILE A 42 17.48 -16.72 1.68
C ILE A 42 17.65 -17.89 0.71
N SER A 43 18.57 -17.79 -0.27
CA SER A 43 18.89 -18.89 -1.18
C SER A 43 19.55 -20.10 -0.48
N THR A 44 20.07 -19.91 0.73
CA THR A 44 20.62 -21.01 1.55
C THR A 44 19.53 -21.81 2.27
N ARG A 45 18.27 -21.37 2.17
CA ARG A 45 17.13 -21.97 2.85
C ARG A 45 16.07 -22.45 1.84
N THR A 46 15.16 -23.30 2.30
CA THR A 46 14.20 -24.00 1.44
C THR A 46 12.81 -23.36 1.41
N GLU A 47 12.54 -22.30 2.20
CA GLU A 47 11.18 -21.76 2.30
C GLU A 47 10.63 -21.25 0.97
N LEU A 48 11.49 -20.76 0.07
CA LEU A 48 11.09 -20.21 -1.23
C LEU A 48 11.07 -21.25 -2.36
N ASN A 49 11.52 -22.49 -2.12
CA ASN A 49 11.46 -23.60 -3.09
C ASN A 49 10.06 -24.22 -3.12
N ASN A 50 9.04 -23.38 -3.29
CA ASN A 50 7.65 -23.77 -3.27
C ASN A 50 6.83 -22.94 -4.25
N VAL A 51 5.72 -23.53 -4.68
CA VAL A 51 4.68 -22.83 -5.43
C VAL A 51 4.07 -21.73 -4.57
N GLY A 52 3.94 -20.54 -5.13
CA GLY A 52 3.40 -19.40 -4.38
C GLY A 52 3.18 -18.16 -5.22
N ILE A 53 2.74 -17.12 -4.51
CA ILE A 53 2.59 -15.76 -5.03
C ILE A 53 3.60 -14.87 -4.32
N TYR A 54 4.20 -13.92 -5.03
CA TYR A 54 5.14 -12.96 -4.47
C TYR A 54 4.80 -11.53 -4.87
N PHE A 55 5.25 -10.62 -4.00
CA PHE A 55 5.06 -9.18 -4.12
C PHE A 55 6.44 -8.52 -4.13
N LEU A 56 6.77 -7.76 -5.15
CA LEU A 56 7.98 -6.94 -5.21
C LEU A 56 7.60 -5.48 -4.94
N PHE A 57 8.07 -4.94 -3.83
CA PHE A 57 7.77 -3.58 -3.39
C PHE A 57 8.96 -2.66 -3.63
N GLY A 58 8.67 -1.46 -4.12
CA GLY A 58 9.67 -0.43 -4.36
C GLY A 58 9.07 0.96 -4.37
N GLU A 59 9.92 1.94 -4.63
CA GLU A 59 9.55 3.34 -4.78
C GLU A 59 10.14 3.87 -6.09
N SER A 60 9.51 4.90 -6.66
CA SER A 60 10.04 5.60 -7.83
C SER A 60 10.05 7.11 -7.58
N ALA A 61 11.12 7.76 -8.04
CA ALA A 61 11.21 9.21 -8.05
C ALA A 61 10.10 9.84 -8.92
N GLU A 62 9.63 9.13 -9.95
CA GLU A 62 8.64 9.60 -10.93
C GLU A 62 7.19 9.27 -10.51
N LYS A 63 6.95 8.11 -9.90
CA LYS A 63 5.60 7.67 -9.51
C LYS A 63 5.17 8.20 -8.15
N ALA A 64 4.00 8.82 -8.08
CA ALA A 64 3.52 9.47 -6.86
C ALA A 64 3.14 8.49 -5.73
N LYS A 65 2.91 7.22 -6.09
CA LYS A 65 2.61 6.12 -5.16
C LYS A 65 3.79 5.14 -5.12
N PRO A 66 3.97 4.40 -4.02
CA PRO A 66 4.88 3.25 -4.02
C PRO A 66 4.45 2.22 -5.08
N ILE A 67 5.39 1.43 -5.56
CA ILE A 67 5.18 0.48 -6.64
C ILE A 67 5.08 -0.94 -6.07
N VAL A 68 4.15 -1.72 -6.61
CA VAL A 68 4.08 -3.17 -6.37
C VAL A 68 4.02 -3.92 -7.71
N TYR A 69 4.81 -4.97 -7.82
CA TYR A 69 4.62 -6.01 -8.84
C TYR A 69 4.19 -7.29 -8.14
N ILE A 70 3.14 -7.93 -8.66
CA ILE A 70 2.58 -9.15 -8.10
C ILE A 70 2.79 -10.26 -9.11
N GLY A 71 3.31 -11.41 -8.69
CA GLY A 71 3.54 -12.53 -9.60
C GLY A 71 3.38 -13.88 -8.93
N GLU A 72 3.18 -14.92 -9.74
CA GLU A 72 3.23 -16.32 -9.31
C GLU A 72 4.50 -17.03 -9.78
N ALA A 73 4.87 -18.11 -9.07
CA ALA A 73 5.88 -19.05 -9.52
C ALA A 73 5.67 -20.45 -8.92
N GLU A 74 6.13 -21.47 -9.65
CA GLU A 74 6.26 -22.84 -9.13
C GLU A 74 7.51 -22.99 -8.24
N ASP A 75 8.57 -22.23 -8.54
CA ASP A 75 9.72 -22.01 -7.65
C ASP A 75 9.91 -20.50 -7.47
N CYS A 76 9.49 -20.00 -6.30
CA CYS A 76 9.60 -18.57 -5.99
C CYS A 76 11.06 -18.11 -5.92
N LEU A 77 12.00 -18.93 -5.43
CA LEU A 77 13.40 -18.54 -5.30
C LEU A 77 14.02 -18.22 -6.66
N GLU A 78 13.86 -19.12 -7.63
CA GLU A 78 14.38 -18.93 -8.99
C GLU A 78 13.73 -17.72 -9.67
N ARG A 79 12.43 -17.51 -9.44
CA ARG A 79 11.73 -16.32 -9.95
C ARG A 79 12.23 -15.02 -9.35
N LEU A 80 12.51 -14.98 -8.04
CA LEU A 80 13.11 -13.81 -7.38
C LEU A 80 14.53 -13.54 -7.91
N LYS A 81 15.36 -14.58 -8.12
CA LYS A 81 16.69 -14.43 -8.74
C LYS A 81 16.63 -13.83 -10.14
N GLN A 82 15.65 -14.24 -10.94
CA GLN A 82 15.41 -13.66 -12.26
C GLN A 82 15.07 -12.16 -12.13
N HIS A 83 14.10 -11.81 -11.29
CA HIS A 83 13.70 -10.40 -11.10
C HIS A 83 14.81 -9.54 -10.49
N ASN A 84 15.71 -10.10 -9.69
CA ASN A 84 16.86 -9.36 -9.18
C ASN A 84 17.78 -8.85 -10.30
N ARG A 85 17.85 -9.57 -11.42
CA ARG A 85 18.65 -9.22 -12.61
C ARG A 85 17.89 -8.31 -13.59
N THR A 86 16.57 -8.41 -13.64
CA THR A 86 15.76 -7.79 -14.70
C THR A 86 14.89 -6.62 -14.24
N LYS A 87 14.68 -6.44 -12.93
CA LYS A 87 13.86 -5.37 -12.35
C LYS A 87 14.66 -4.58 -11.32
N GLU A 88 14.84 -3.28 -11.57
CA GLU A 88 15.63 -2.42 -10.71
C GLU A 88 14.83 -1.76 -9.59
N PHE A 89 13.51 -1.57 -9.75
CA PHE A 89 12.72 -0.72 -8.85
C PHE A 89 12.52 -1.26 -7.43
N TRP A 90 12.65 -2.58 -7.22
CA TRP A 90 12.20 -3.22 -5.98
C TRP A 90 13.30 -3.28 -4.92
N ASN A 91 12.87 -3.12 -3.66
CA ASN A 91 13.72 -3.13 -2.46
C ASN A 91 13.40 -4.31 -1.54
N TYR A 92 12.13 -4.73 -1.52
CA TYR A 92 11.65 -5.83 -0.70
C TYR A 92 10.81 -6.78 -1.54
N ALA A 93 10.95 -8.07 -1.27
CA ALA A 93 10.01 -9.08 -1.74
C ALA A 93 9.25 -9.65 -0.54
N VAL A 94 7.96 -9.91 -0.68
CA VAL A 94 7.19 -10.74 0.26
C VAL A 94 6.63 -11.91 -0.51
N VAL A 95 7.04 -13.12 -0.15
CA VAL A 95 6.59 -14.36 -0.80
C VAL A 95 5.57 -15.07 0.09
N MET A 96 4.43 -15.43 -0.47
CA MET A 96 3.37 -16.18 0.20
C MET A 96 3.39 -17.63 -0.29
N VAL A 97 3.66 -18.55 0.63
CA VAL A 97 3.72 -19.99 0.35
C VAL A 97 2.85 -20.76 1.34
N SER A 98 2.45 -21.97 0.95
CA SER A 98 1.75 -22.89 1.84
C SER A 98 2.71 -23.53 2.85
N LYS A 99 2.29 -23.67 4.11
CA LYS A 99 3.04 -24.38 5.16
C LYS A 99 3.04 -25.90 4.96
N ILE A 100 2.07 -26.41 4.20
CA ILE A 100 1.84 -27.83 3.94
C ILE A 100 1.99 -28.18 2.45
N ASN A 101 2.59 -27.28 1.67
CA ASN A 101 2.79 -27.44 0.22
C ASN A 101 1.49 -27.71 -0.55
N ALA A 102 0.37 -27.10 -0.11
CA ALA A 102 -0.94 -27.27 -0.76
C ALA A 102 -1.13 -26.41 -2.02
N PHE A 103 -0.27 -25.41 -2.26
CA PHE A 103 -0.40 -24.57 -3.45
C PHE A 103 0.07 -25.32 -4.70
N THR A 104 -0.81 -25.34 -5.70
CA THR A 104 -0.54 -25.80 -7.05
C THR A 104 -0.41 -24.58 -7.96
N LYS A 105 0.03 -24.80 -9.21
CA LYS A 105 0.08 -23.73 -10.20
C LYS A 105 -1.26 -23.02 -10.39
N SER A 106 -2.36 -23.78 -10.41
CA SER A 106 -3.71 -23.22 -10.54
C SER A 106 -4.09 -22.37 -9.31
N HIS A 107 -3.70 -22.79 -8.10
CA HIS A 107 -3.88 -22.00 -6.88
C HIS A 107 -3.12 -20.66 -6.97
N ALA A 108 -1.84 -20.72 -7.34
CA ALA A 108 -1.01 -19.52 -7.41
C ALA A 108 -1.49 -18.52 -8.48
N LYS A 109 -1.92 -19.00 -9.66
CA LYS A 109 -2.52 -18.16 -10.71
C LYS A 109 -3.84 -17.53 -10.28
N TYR A 110 -4.69 -18.27 -9.57
CA TYR A 110 -5.95 -17.73 -9.05
C TYR A 110 -5.67 -16.62 -8.03
N LEU A 111 -4.73 -16.86 -7.09
CA LEU A 111 -4.31 -15.88 -6.10
C LEU A 111 -3.69 -14.65 -6.75
N GLU A 112 -2.84 -14.81 -7.78
CA GLU A 112 -2.24 -13.70 -8.53
C GLU A 112 -3.33 -12.83 -9.19
N HIS A 113 -4.31 -13.46 -9.83
CA HIS A 113 -5.43 -12.75 -10.45
C HIS A 113 -6.18 -11.87 -9.44
N ILE A 114 -6.64 -12.44 -8.33
CA ILE A 114 -7.39 -11.67 -7.32
C ILE A 114 -6.50 -10.64 -6.62
N ALA A 115 -5.20 -10.93 -6.44
CA ALA A 115 -4.25 -10.02 -5.82
C ALA A 115 -4.02 -8.78 -6.69
N VAL A 116 -3.83 -8.95 -8.00
CA VAL A 116 -3.69 -7.81 -8.91
C VAL A 116 -4.98 -7.01 -9.00
N ASP A 117 -6.14 -7.67 -9.04
CA ASP A 117 -7.43 -6.99 -9.11
C ASP A 117 -7.70 -6.14 -7.85
N GLN A 118 -7.53 -6.72 -6.65
CA GLN A 118 -7.74 -5.98 -5.40
C GLN A 118 -6.67 -4.91 -5.13
N ALA A 119 -5.43 -5.08 -5.60
CA ALA A 119 -4.41 -4.04 -5.49
C ALA A 119 -4.75 -2.81 -6.35
N LYS A 120 -5.35 -3.03 -7.53
CA LYS A 120 -5.88 -1.94 -8.37
C LYS A 120 -7.11 -1.29 -7.74
N GLU A 121 -8.01 -2.08 -7.15
CA GLU A 121 -9.21 -1.57 -6.48
C GLU A 121 -8.86 -0.71 -5.25
N SER A 122 -7.92 -1.16 -4.41
CA SER A 122 -7.47 -0.40 -3.23
C SER A 122 -6.72 0.87 -3.61
N ASN A 123 -6.04 0.84 -4.76
CA ASN A 123 -5.32 1.96 -5.35
C ASN A 123 -4.28 2.58 -4.38
N ARG A 124 -3.75 1.76 -3.47
CA ARG A 124 -2.70 2.13 -2.50
C ARG A 124 -1.31 2.18 -3.11
N TYR A 125 -1.05 1.31 -4.08
CA TYR A 125 0.21 1.18 -4.80
C TYR A 125 -0.04 1.31 -6.29
N GLU A 126 0.95 1.80 -7.02
CA GLU A 126 0.98 1.65 -8.48
C GLU A 126 1.32 0.20 -8.82
N THR A 127 0.45 -0.48 -9.57
CA THR A 127 0.71 -1.87 -9.99
C THR A 127 1.52 -1.91 -11.28
N GLU A 128 2.73 -2.51 -11.24
CA GLU A 128 3.64 -2.63 -12.39
C GLU A 128 3.27 -3.79 -13.35
N ASN A 129 2.20 -4.53 -13.05
CA ASN A 129 1.70 -5.62 -13.87
C ASN A 129 1.18 -5.08 -15.23
N GLN A 130 2.02 -5.15 -16.27
CA GLN A 130 1.67 -4.70 -17.63
C GLN A 130 0.47 -5.43 -18.24
N THR A 131 0.26 -6.69 -17.84
CA THR A 131 -0.86 -7.52 -18.32
C THR A 131 -1.62 -8.04 -17.11
N ALA A 132 -2.96 -8.00 -17.20
CA ALA A 132 -3.82 -8.58 -16.18
C ALA A 132 -3.65 -10.12 -16.19
N PRO A 133 -3.39 -10.76 -15.03
CA PRO A 133 -3.33 -12.21 -14.96
C PRO A 133 -4.68 -12.83 -15.33
N SER A 134 -4.64 -13.93 -16.09
CA SER A 134 -5.85 -14.69 -16.44
C SER A 134 -6.45 -15.35 -15.20
N LYS A 135 -7.77 -15.28 -15.01
CA LYS A 135 -8.46 -16.06 -13.96
C LYS A 135 -8.55 -17.53 -14.39
N PRO A 136 -7.85 -18.48 -13.73
CA PRO A 136 -8.01 -19.88 -14.05
C PRO A 136 -9.36 -20.40 -13.52
N PHE A 137 -9.85 -21.49 -14.11
CA PHE A 137 -10.95 -22.24 -13.52
C PHE A 137 -10.46 -22.98 -12.26
N VAL A 138 -11.25 -22.90 -11.19
CA VAL A 138 -11.09 -23.66 -9.94
C VAL A 138 -12.48 -24.12 -9.50
N THR A 139 -12.59 -25.18 -8.71
CA THR A 139 -13.88 -25.59 -8.14
C THR A 139 -14.37 -24.56 -7.10
N GLU A 140 -15.65 -24.56 -6.80
CA GLU A 140 -16.23 -23.69 -5.75
C GLU A 140 -15.53 -23.87 -4.39
N SER A 141 -15.24 -25.12 -4.01
CA SER A 141 -14.51 -25.42 -2.78
C SER A 141 -13.10 -24.82 -2.78
N MET A 142 -12.38 -24.95 -3.90
CA MET A 142 -11.05 -24.37 -4.05
C MET A 142 -11.10 -22.84 -4.01
N GLU A 143 -12.09 -22.22 -4.65
CA GLU A 143 -12.29 -20.77 -4.61
C GLU A 143 -12.49 -20.28 -3.17
N ALA A 144 -13.34 -20.95 -2.39
CA ALA A 144 -13.54 -20.62 -0.97
C ALA A 144 -12.23 -20.70 -0.16
N ASP A 145 -11.44 -21.76 -0.33
CA ASP A 145 -10.16 -21.95 0.37
C ASP A 145 -9.10 -20.90 -0.05
N LEU A 146 -9.08 -20.51 -1.33
CA LEU A 146 -8.15 -19.51 -1.85
C LEU A 146 -8.52 -18.11 -1.37
N LEU A 147 -9.82 -17.80 -1.25
CA LEU A 147 -10.28 -16.52 -0.69
C LEU A 147 -9.96 -16.41 0.81
N ASP A 148 -10.11 -17.48 1.61
CA ASP A 148 -9.67 -17.49 3.02
C ASP A 148 -8.13 -17.36 3.14
N SER A 149 -7.41 -18.03 2.25
CA SER A 149 -5.95 -17.87 2.13
C SER A 149 -5.58 -16.43 1.77
N PHE A 150 -6.34 -15.79 0.89
CA PHE A 150 -6.11 -14.41 0.50
C PHE A 150 -6.41 -13.41 1.60
N ASP A 151 -7.44 -13.64 2.43
CA ASP A 151 -7.65 -12.86 3.65
C ASP A 151 -6.45 -12.95 4.60
N THR A 152 -5.84 -14.12 4.72
CA THR A 152 -4.60 -14.31 5.49
C THR A 152 -3.43 -13.55 4.84
N ILE A 153 -3.30 -13.58 3.52
CA ILE A 153 -2.27 -12.83 2.77
C ILE A 153 -2.38 -11.33 3.06
N LYS A 154 -3.58 -10.76 3.01
CA LYS A 154 -3.82 -9.33 3.32
C LYS A 154 -3.31 -8.96 4.72
N ILE A 155 -3.69 -9.75 5.73
CA ILE A 155 -3.28 -9.52 7.12
C ILE A 155 -1.76 -9.58 7.27
N LEU A 156 -1.12 -10.59 6.69
CA LEU A 156 0.33 -10.79 6.82
C LEU A 156 1.11 -9.67 6.10
N LEU A 157 0.65 -9.21 4.94
CA LEU A 157 1.27 -8.10 4.21
C LEU A 157 1.19 -6.79 5.00
N SER A 158 0.01 -6.41 5.49
CA SER A 158 -0.16 -5.18 6.29
C SER A 158 0.66 -5.27 7.60
N THR A 159 0.70 -6.44 8.24
CA THR A 159 1.55 -6.68 9.44
C THR A 159 3.04 -6.50 9.16
N LEU A 160 3.49 -6.87 7.96
CA LEU A 160 4.89 -6.71 7.53
C LEU A 160 5.21 -5.30 7.02
N GLY A 161 4.23 -4.38 7.05
CA GLY A 161 4.39 -2.98 6.65
C GLY A 161 4.05 -2.69 5.18
N PHE A 162 3.33 -3.59 4.51
CA PHE A 162 2.91 -3.44 3.11
C PHE A 162 1.38 -3.45 2.98
N PRO A 163 0.69 -2.35 3.34
CA PRO A 163 -0.77 -2.25 3.36
C PRO A 163 -1.36 -2.10 1.93
N VAL A 164 -0.99 -2.99 1.02
CA VAL A 164 -1.36 -2.92 -0.41
C VAL A 164 -2.86 -3.07 -0.65
N TYR A 165 -3.59 -3.67 0.28
CA TYR A 165 -5.03 -3.92 0.17
C TYR A 165 -5.89 -3.09 1.14
N ASP A 166 -5.26 -2.25 1.95
CA ASP A 166 -5.97 -1.45 2.94
C ASP A 166 -6.74 -0.35 2.22
N LYS A 167 -8.05 -0.53 2.12
CA LYS A 167 -8.95 0.44 1.48
C LYS A 167 -8.90 1.75 2.25
N VAL A 168 -8.65 2.84 1.53
CA VAL A 168 -8.76 4.20 2.05
C VAL A 168 -9.88 4.85 1.29
N GLY A 169 -11.01 5.02 1.96
CA GLY A 169 -12.20 5.56 1.34
C GLY A 169 -13.01 6.30 2.37
N LYS A 170 -13.59 7.43 1.94
CA LYS A 170 -14.48 8.24 2.77
C LYS A 170 -15.66 7.44 3.35
N GLU A 171 -16.07 6.37 2.68
CA GLU A 171 -17.14 5.47 3.12
C GLU A 171 -16.80 4.67 4.37
N GLN A 172 -15.51 4.46 4.65
CA GLN A 172 -15.05 3.78 5.87
C GLN A 172 -14.81 4.74 7.04
N VAL A 173 -14.77 6.05 6.76
CA VAL A 173 -14.59 7.08 7.78
C VAL A 173 -15.93 7.49 8.34
N THR A 174 -16.09 7.36 9.67
CA THR A 174 -17.31 7.85 10.29
C THR A 174 -17.40 9.37 10.10
N SER A 175 -18.61 9.90 9.87
CA SER A 175 -18.79 11.35 9.62
C SER A 175 -18.26 12.28 10.73
N LYS A 176 -17.94 11.73 11.92
CA LYS A 176 -17.34 12.41 13.07
C LYS A 176 -15.82 12.55 12.97
N GLU A 177 -15.16 11.68 12.22
CA GLU A 177 -13.70 11.66 12.05
C GLU A 177 -13.24 12.48 10.86
N LEU A 178 -14.14 12.77 9.91
CA LEU A 178 -13.84 13.59 8.74
C LEU A 178 -13.30 14.99 9.12
N LEU A 179 -12.11 15.29 8.62
CA LEU A 179 -11.42 16.56 8.78
C LEU A 179 -11.53 17.40 7.51
N PHE A 180 -11.52 18.71 7.71
CA PHE A 180 -11.66 19.72 6.69
C PHE A 180 -10.49 20.68 6.77
N LEU A 181 -10.02 21.10 5.61
CA LEU A 181 -9.07 22.19 5.47
C LEU A 181 -9.65 23.20 4.49
N ASN A 182 -9.86 24.42 4.97
CA ASN A 182 -10.38 25.53 4.20
C ASN A 182 -9.25 26.53 3.90
N GLY A 183 -9.06 26.84 2.62
CA GLY A 183 -8.22 27.93 2.14
C GLY A 183 -9.07 28.99 1.43
N ARG A 184 -8.44 30.07 0.96
CA ARG A 184 -9.15 31.08 0.16
C ARG A 184 -9.64 30.44 -1.15
N ASN A 185 -10.96 30.25 -1.30
CA ASN A 185 -11.61 29.63 -2.47
C ASN A 185 -11.24 28.16 -2.73
N ILE A 186 -10.78 27.44 -1.70
CA ILE A 186 -10.58 25.98 -1.80
C ILE A 186 -11.07 25.29 -0.53
N LYS A 187 -11.61 24.09 -0.68
CA LYS A 187 -11.96 23.19 0.42
C LYS A 187 -11.43 21.78 0.14
N ALA A 188 -10.77 21.20 1.13
CA ALA A 188 -10.30 19.82 1.10
C ALA A 188 -10.87 19.04 2.30
N GLU A 189 -11.04 17.75 2.10
CA GLU A 189 -11.53 16.79 3.08
C GLU A 189 -10.52 15.64 3.20
N GLY A 190 -10.30 15.17 4.42
CA GLY A 190 -9.32 14.12 4.70
C GLY A 190 -9.51 13.52 6.08
N ASP A 191 -8.67 12.55 6.40
CA ASP A 191 -8.64 11.94 7.73
C ASP A 191 -7.24 11.41 8.08
N LEU A 192 -6.98 11.27 9.38
CA LEU A 192 -5.82 10.59 9.89
C LEU A 192 -6.06 9.08 9.87
N ILE A 193 -5.12 8.34 9.26
CA ILE A 193 -5.14 6.88 9.18
C ILE A 193 -3.89 6.32 9.86
N ASP A 194 -3.87 5.01 10.12
CA ASP A 194 -2.78 4.37 10.88
C ASP A 194 -1.40 4.61 10.26
N ASP A 195 -1.30 4.68 8.93
CA ASP A 195 -0.07 4.83 8.18
C ASP A 195 0.13 6.20 7.53
N GLY A 196 -0.67 7.21 7.89
CA GLY A 196 -0.51 8.56 7.35
C GLY A 196 -1.75 9.45 7.43
N PHE A 197 -1.97 10.22 6.37
CA PHE A 197 -3.11 11.12 6.26
C PHE A 197 -3.69 11.07 4.85
N VAL A 198 -4.95 10.68 4.73
CA VAL A 198 -5.63 10.64 3.44
C VAL A 198 -6.28 11.98 3.12
N VAL A 199 -6.13 12.43 1.87
CA VAL A 199 -6.98 13.47 1.29
C VAL A 199 -7.91 12.79 0.29
N PHE A 200 -9.21 13.03 0.45
CA PHE A 200 -10.23 12.36 -0.35
C PHE A 200 -10.40 13.02 -1.72
N LYS A 201 -10.80 12.21 -2.70
CA LYS A 201 -11.27 12.61 -4.02
C LYS A 201 -12.26 13.76 -3.93
N GLY A 202 -12.14 14.70 -4.86
CA GLY A 202 -12.93 15.94 -4.93
C GLY A 202 -12.39 17.06 -4.05
N SER A 203 -11.37 16.81 -3.23
CA SER A 203 -10.68 17.87 -2.46
C SER A 203 -9.96 18.85 -3.38
N GLN A 204 -10.15 20.14 -3.12
CA GLN A 204 -9.56 21.22 -3.92
C GLN A 204 -8.19 21.62 -3.39
N VAL A 205 -7.30 21.98 -4.31
CA VAL A 205 -5.91 22.33 -4.07
C VAL A 205 -5.62 23.66 -4.75
N LYS A 206 -4.93 24.57 -4.05
CA LYS A 206 -4.55 25.87 -4.61
C LYS A 206 -3.77 25.70 -5.91
N LYS A 207 -4.05 26.49 -6.94
CA LYS A 207 -3.27 26.48 -8.20
C LYS A 207 -1.83 26.91 -7.96
N ASP A 208 -1.66 28.08 -7.38
CA ASP A 208 -0.34 28.69 -7.16
C ASP A 208 0.23 28.35 -5.79
N THR A 209 1.55 28.27 -5.73
CA THR A 209 2.32 28.23 -4.48
C THR A 209 2.79 29.63 -4.10
N VAL A 210 3.06 29.86 -2.82
CA VAL A 210 3.75 31.09 -2.39
C VAL A 210 5.25 30.99 -2.67
N PRO A 211 5.98 32.12 -2.84
CA PRO A 211 7.43 32.10 -3.07
C PRO A 211 8.24 31.38 -1.98
N SER A 212 7.74 31.40 -0.74
CA SER A 212 8.37 30.72 0.40
C SER A 212 7.95 29.24 0.55
N CYS A 213 7.28 28.65 -0.45
CA CYS A 213 6.90 27.25 -0.40
C CYS A 213 8.15 26.38 -0.56
N HIS A 214 8.28 25.37 0.29
CA HIS A 214 9.45 24.50 0.27
C HIS A 214 9.52 23.67 -1.02
N GLU A 215 10.72 23.52 -1.60
CA GLU A 215 10.94 22.86 -2.89
C GLU A 215 10.35 21.44 -2.94
N TYR A 216 10.55 20.64 -1.89
CA TYR A 216 9.91 19.33 -1.74
C TYR A 216 8.39 19.33 -1.97
N LEU A 217 7.64 20.33 -1.47
CA LEU A 217 6.19 20.42 -1.67
C LEU A 217 5.84 20.79 -3.11
N ILE A 218 6.66 21.63 -3.75
CA ILE A 218 6.51 22.00 -5.17
C ILE A 218 6.71 20.74 -6.03
N ASN A 219 7.80 20.01 -5.80
CA ASN A 219 8.12 18.78 -6.53
C ASN A 219 7.04 17.72 -6.33
N LEU A 220 6.55 17.53 -5.09
CA LEU A 220 5.44 16.61 -4.82
C LEU A 220 4.16 17.02 -5.56
N ARG A 221 3.81 18.32 -5.60
CA ARG A 221 2.65 18.81 -6.36
C ARG A 221 2.80 18.55 -7.86
N GLN A 222 3.98 18.83 -8.43
CA GLN A 222 4.24 18.54 -9.85
C GLN A 222 4.12 17.05 -10.15
N LYS A 223 4.65 16.21 -9.26
CA LYS A 223 4.54 14.76 -9.37
C LYS A 223 3.08 14.30 -9.35
N LEU A 224 2.25 14.84 -8.46
CA LEU A 224 0.82 14.55 -8.41
C LEU A 224 0.07 14.99 -9.67
N ILE A 225 0.46 16.11 -10.28
CA ILE A 225 -0.11 16.60 -11.54
C ILE A 225 0.31 15.70 -12.71
N GLN A 226 1.60 15.38 -12.82
CA GLN A 226 2.14 14.50 -13.87
C GLN A 226 1.57 13.09 -13.83
N ASN A 227 1.25 12.59 -12.64
CA ASN A 227 0.60 11.28 -12.44
C ASN A 227 -0.94 11.38 -12.49
N GLU A 228 -1.50 12.50 -12.94
CA GLU A 228 -2.94 12.75 -13.08
C GLU A 228 -3.76 12.53 -11.80
N ILE A 229 -3.13 12.62 -10.62
CA ILE A 229 -3.81 12.58 -9.32
C ILE A 229 -4.45 13.94 -9.02
N LEU A 230 -3.82 15.02 -9.50
CA LEU A 230 -4.34 16.39 -9.48
C LEU A 230 -4.62 16.87 -10.90
N ILE A 231 -5.84 17.36 -11.15
CA ILE A 231 -6.21 17.98 -12.43
C ILE A 231 -6.64 19.42 -12.21
N GLU A 232 -6.40 20.30 -13.19
CA GLU A 232 -6.89 21.67 -13.13
C GLU A 232 -8.41 21.70 -13.35
N LYS A 233 -9.13 22.36 -12.45
CA LYS A 233 -10.58 22.52 -12.47
C LYS A 233 -10.98 23.82 -11.78
N ASN A 234 -11.77 24.66 -12.47
CA ASN A 234 -12.27 25.93 -11.95
C ASN A 234 -11.17 26.87 -11.41
N GLY A 235 -10.01 26.93 -12.08
CA GLY A 235 -8.88 27.79 -11.71
C GLY A 235 -8.10 27.35 -10.47
N ASN A 236 -8.38 26.15 -9.93
CA ASN A 236 -7.63 25.46 -8.88
C ASN A 236 -7.30 24.04 -9.37
N TYR A 237 -6.60 23.24 -8.56
CA TYR A 237 -6.48 21.80 -8.78
C TYR A 237 -7.53 21.03 -7.95
N GLU A 238 -7.86 19.81 -8.36
CA GLU A 238 -8.76 18.90 -7.64
C GLU A 238 -8.16 17.49 -7.63
N PHE A 239 -8.24 16.79 -6.49
CA PHE A 239 -7.89 15.37 -6.40
C PHE A 239 -8.92 14.51 -7.14
N VAL A 240 -8.51 13.73 -8.13
CA VAL A 240 -9.41 12.84 -8.88
C VAL A 240 -9.59 11.46 -8.23
N GLN A 241 -8.77 11.17 -7.23
CA GLN A 241 -8.70 9.93 -6.47
C GLN A 241 -8.21 10.23 -5.05
N ASP A 242 -8.47 9.33 -4.11
CA ASP A 242 -7.93 9.42 -2.76
C ASP A 242 -6.40 9.31 -2.80
N TYR A 243 -5.71 10.12 -1.99
CA TYR A 243 -4.26 10.11 -1.92
C TYR A 243 -3.77 10.17 -0.48
N VAL A 244 -2.86 9.25 -0.13
CA VAL A 244 -2.30 9.13 1.21
C VAL A 244 -0.95 9.85 1.28
N PHE A 245 -0.88 10.82 2.18
CA PHE A 245 0.34 11.52 2.53
C PHE A 245 0.98 10.89 3.77
N ASN A 246 2.30 11.01 3.87
CA ASN A 246 3.06 10.58 5.05
C ASN A 246 2.77 11.40 6.32
N SER A 247 2.09 12.55 6.21
CA SER A 247 1.71 13.36 7.37
C SER A 247 0.57 14.35 7.06
N PRO A 248 -0.20 14.77 8.07
CA PRO A 248 -1.20 15.84 7.93
C PRO A 248 -0.59 17.17 7.48
N SER A 249 0.66 17.44 7.85
CA SER A 249 1.37 18.67 7.46
C SER A 249 1.74 18.67 5.98
N THR A 250 2.22 17.55 5.45
CA THR A 250 2.48 17.38 4.00
C THR A 250 1.18 17.55 3.22
N ALA A 251 0.10 16.88 3.64
CA ALA A 251 -1.22 17.00 3.02
C ALA A 251 -1.70 18.46 3.00
N GLY A 252 -1.64 19.14 4.14
CA GLY A 252 -2.06 20.54 4.23
C GLY A 252 -1.18 21.49 3.41
N GLY A 253 0.13 21.20 3.34
CA GLY A 253 1.08 21.99 2.56
C GLY A 253 0.86 21.87 1.06
N VAL A 254 0.58 20.65 0.58
CA VAL A 254 0.19 20.38 -0.81
C VAL A 254 -1.12 21.09 -1.13
N VAL A 255 -2.15 20.95 -0.28
CA VAL A 255 -3.46 21.59 -0.50
C VAL A 255 -3.37 23.12 -0.56
N LEU A 256 -2.63 23.75 0.36
CA LEU A 256 -2.55 25.20 0.48
C LEU A 256 -1.45 25.86 -0.37
N GLY A 257 -0.53 25.09 -0.94
CA GLY A 257 0.61 25.62 -1.69
C GLY A 257 1.63 26.39 -0.83
N ARG A 258 1.76 26.03 0.45
CA ARG A 258 2.69 26.66 1.42
C ARG A 258 2.96 25.76 2.62
N SER A 259 4.08 25.97 3.30
CA SER A 259 4.38 25.31 4.59
C SER A 259 3.21 25.45 5.57
N THR A 260 2.79 24.32 6.14
CA THR A 260 1.56 24.23 6.92
C THR A 260 1.72 23.26 8.09
N ASN A 261 1.32 23.68 9.28
CA ASN A 261 1.16 22.77 10.42
C ASN A 261 -0.21 22.09 10.33
N GLY A 262 -0.22 20.85 9.82
CA GLY A 262 -1.45 20.08 9.57
C GLY A 262 -2.28 19.86 10.83
N TRP A 263 -1.64 19.64 11.98
CA TRP A 263 -2.31 19.39 13.27
C TRP A 263 -3.26 20.52 13.68
N THR A 264 -2.96 21.75 13.27
CA THR A 264 -3.76 22.95 13.59
C THR A 264 -4.69 23.40 12.47
N LYS A 265 -4.44 22.95 11.22
CA LYS A 265 -5.20 23.38 10.04
C LYS A 265 -6.33 22.44 9.66
N TRP A 266 -6.14 21.13 9.84
CA TRP A 266 -7.20 20.16 9.68
C TRP A 266 -8.14 20.23 10.88
N LYS A 267 -9.43 20.41 10.63
CA LYS A 267 -10.45 20.59 11.66
C LYS A 267 -11.66 19.72 11.39
N ASN A 268 -12.32 19.19 12.41
CA ASN A 268 -13.59 18.50 12.23
C ASN A 268 -14.74 19.51 11.95
N LYS A 269 -15.97 19.00 11.73
CA LYS A 269 -17.17 19.83 11.53
C LYS A 269 -17.44 20.80 12.69
N GLY A 270 -17.03 20.46 13.91
CA GLY A 270 -17.17 21.30 15.10
C GLY A 270 -16.08 22.37 15.23
N GLY A 271 -15.16 22.49 14.27
CA GLY A 271 -14.09 23.48 14.28
C GLY A 271 -12.90 23.13 15.19
N LYS A 272 -12.94 21.98 15.89
CA LYS A 272 -11.81 21.47 16.68
C LYS A 272 -10.71 20.99 15.74
N THR A 273 -9.48 21.35 16.05
CA THR A 273 -8.28 20.95 15.31
C THR A 273 -7.98 19.47 15.50
N LEU A 274 -7.25 18.88 14.54
CA LEU A 274 -6.75 17.51 14.66
C LEU A 274 -5.92 17.31 15.94
N ASP A 275 -5.12 18.31 16.32
CA ASP A 275 -4.37 18.32 17.57
C ASP A 275 -5.29 18.17 18.79
N GLU A 276 -6.35 18.96 18.88
CA GLU A 276 -7.34 18.89 19.98
C GLU A 276 -8.15 17.60 20.00
N ILE A 277 -8.28 16.90 18.87
CA ILE A 277 -9.09 15.67 18.78
C ILE A 277 -8.27 14.43 19.17
N LYS A 278 -6.97 14.42 18.83
CA LYS A 278 -6.14 13.20 18.92
C LYS A 278 -5.05 13.28 19.98
N ARG A 279 -4.68 14.47 20.48
CA ARG A 279 -3.54 14.67 21.39
C ARG A 279 -3.89 15.36 22.71
N LYS A 280 -5.16 15.75 22.90
CA LYS A 280 -5.69 16.32 24.14
C LYS A 280 -6.88 15.52 24.60
#